data_AF-A0A183I1Q6-F1
#
_entry.id   AF-A0A183I1Q6-F1
#
_cell.length_a   1.000
_cell.length_b   1.000
_cell.length_c   1.000
_cell.angle_alpha   90.00
_cell.angle_beta   90.00
_cell.angle_gamma   90.00
#
_symmetry.space_group_name_H-M   'P 1'
#
loop_
_entity.id
_entity.type
_entity.pdbx_description
1 polymer ?
#
loop_
_entity_poly.entity_id
_entity_poly.type
_entity_poly.pdbx_seq_one_letter_code
_entity_poly.pdbx_strand_id
1 'polypeptide(L)'
;TRYIDETTYAEIYTVAGVVYKGRFAEVKQIVRKSDKKRYAAKCFMREFTQTDNEWEDVEREISIMRCIRHRNIVAYHEAVKMNNQLIMIMKWYALSFNRRINYHSGEESAGRTIIVIK
;
A
#
# COMPACT_ATOMS: atom_id res chain seq x y z
N THR A 1 -19.14 0.18 2.01
CA THR A 1 -17.68 -0.03 2.01
C THR A 1 -17.02 1.06 2.82
N ARG A 2 -16.34 0.73 3.94
CA ARG A 2 -15.83 1.75 4.87
C ARG A 2 -14.44 2.22 4.41
N TYR A 3 -14.34 3.49 4.05
CA TYR A 3 -13.09 4.22 3.96
C TYR A 3 -12.96 5.07 5.22
N ILE A 4 -11.73 5.31 5.68
CA ILE A 4 -11.47 6.39 6.63
C ILE A 4 -11.17 7.67 5.85
N ASP A 5 -11.51 8.82 6.44
CA ASP A 5 -11.19 10.14 5.90
C ASP A 5 -9.76 10.57 6.27
N GLU A 6 -9.35 11.72 5.73
CA GLU A 6 -8.02 12.30 5.92
C GLU A 6 -7.73 12.66 7.38
N THR A 7 -8.70 13.24 8.10
CA THR A 7 -8.55 13.64 9.51
C THR A 7 -8.30 12.42 10.37
N THR A 8 -9.14 11.40 10.23
CA THR A 8 -9.02 10.12 10.93
C THR A 8 -7.69 9.43 10.61
N TYR A 9 -7.25 9.45 9.35
CA TYR A 9 -5.96 8.91 8.95
C TYR A 9 -4.79 9.61 9.65
N ALA A 10 -4.79 10.95 9.66
CA ALA A 10 -3.76 11.75 10.30
C ALA A 10 -3.74 11.57 11.82
N GLU A 11 -4.88 11.29 12.46
CA GLU A 11 -4.98 10.96 13.88
C GLU A 11 -4.38 9.59 14.19
N ILE A 12 -4.68 8.56 13.39
CA ILE A 12 -4.30 7.17 13.66
C ILE A 12 -2.85 6.88 13.27
N TYR A 13 -2.32 7.50 12.22
CA TYR A 13 -1.05 7.13 11.60
C TYR A 13 -0.03 8.28 11.56
N THR A 14 1.24 7.91 11.58
CA THR A 14 2.38 8.80 11.31
C THR A 14 3.20 8.23 10.16
N VAL A 15 3.61 9.08 9.22
CA VAL A 15 4.48 8.67 8.10
C VAL A 15 5.92 8.54 8.61
N ALA A 16 6.53 7.38 8.41
CA ALA A 16 7.93 7.12 8.76
C ALA A 16 8.88 7.40 7.59
N GLY A 17 8.44 7.23 6.34
CA GLY A 17 9.25 7.52 5.16
C GLY A 17 8.65 6.96 3.87
N VAL A 18 9.20 7.38 2.73
CA VAL A 18 8.85 6.82 1.41
C VAL A 18 9.72 5.59 1.16
N VAL A 19 9.09 4.46 0.85
CA VAL A 19 9.73 3.17 0.62
C VAL A 19 9.92 2.92 -0.88
N TYR A 20 8.98 3.40 -1.69
CA TYR A 20 9.01 3.26 -3.13
C TYR A 20 8.24 4.39 -3.79
N LYS A 21 8.76 4.89 -4.92
CA LYS A 21 8.07 5.83 -5.80
C LYS A 21 7.88 5.17 -7.16
N GLY A 22 6.63 5.00 -7.57
CA GLY A 22 6.27 4.51 -8.89
C GLY A 22 5.56 5.58 -9.70
N ARG A 23 5.29 5.27 -10.98
CA ARG A 23 4.58 6.17 -11.90
C ARG A 23 3.17 6.54 -11.43
N PHE A 24 2.44 5.58 -10.86
CA PHE A 24 1.02 5.73 -10.52
C PHE A 24 0.74 5.72 -9.01
N ALA A 25 1.73 5.30 -8.21
CA ALA A 25 1.58 5.22 -6.77
C ALA A 25 2.93 5.34 -6.06
N GLU A 26 2.89 5.96 -4.88
CA GLU A 26 3.99 5.91 -3.92
C GLU A 26 3.63 4.94 -2.80
N VAL A 27 4.63 4.21 -2.29
CA VAL A 27 4.47 3.38 -1.09
C VAL A 27 5.22 4.04 0.05
N LYS A 28 4.51 4.36 1.12
CA LYS A 28 5.07 4.94 2.35
C LYS A 28 5.06 3.92 3.47
N GLN A 29 6.10 3.89 4.28
CA GLN A 29 6.05 3.23 5.57
C GLN A 29 5.31 4.16 6.54
N ILE A 30 4.29 3.63 7.21
CA ILE A 30 3.53 4.35 8.23
C ILE A 30 3.55 3.57 9.55
N VAL A 31 3.32 4.27 10.64
CA VAL A 31 3.27 3.71 11.99
C VAL A 31 1.94 4.10 12.62
N ARG A 32 1.18 3.12 13.08
CA ARG A 32 -0.04 3.38 13.85
C ARG A 32 0.33 3.89 15.24
N LYS A 33 -0.25 5.00 15.66
CA LYS A 33 0.17 5.72 16.87
C LYS A 33 -0.13 4.95 18.16
N SER A 34 -1.24 4.21 18.19
CA SER A 34 -1.74 3.50 19.38
C SER A 34 -0.88 2.31 19.79
N ASP A 35 -0.43 1.50 18.84
CA ASP A 35 0.33 0.26 19.11
C ASP A 35 1.74 0.26 18.50
N LYS A 36 2.15 1.36 17.88
CA LYS A 36 3.44 1.53 17.19
C LYS A 36 3.69 0.50 16.09
N LYS A 37 2.65 -0.16 15.58
CA LYS A 37 2.80 -1.18 14.54
C LYS A 37 3.02 -0.53 13.18
N ARG A 38 3.92 -1.11 12.39
CA ARG A 38 4.28 -0.65 11.05
C ARG A 38 3.32 -1.20 10.00
N TYR A 39 2.99 -0.35 9.04
CA TYR A 39 2.19 -0.67 7.86
C TYR A 39 2.84 -0.06 6.61
N ALA A 40 2.44 -0.54 5.44
CA ALA A 40 2.70 0.14 4.18
C ALA A 40 1.42 0.83 3.70
N ALA A 41 1.57 2.05 3.20
CA ALA A 41 0.52 2.85 2.58
C ALA A 41 0.82 2.97 1.09
N LYS A 42 0.07 2.28 0.24
CA LYS A 42 0.12 2.47 -1.23
C LYS A 42 -0.82 3.63 -1.56
N CYS A 43 -0.25 4.77 -1.91
CA CYS A 43 -0.93 6.03 -2.18
C CYS A 43 -1.11 6.20 -3.70
N PHE A 44 -2.34 6.10 -4.17
CA PHE A 44 -2.72 6.33 -5.56
C PHE A 44 -3.20 7.78 -5.71
N MET A 45 -2.55 8.56 -6.56
CA MET A 45 -2.93 9.95 -6.79
C MET A 45 -3.75 10.05 -8.06
N ARG A 46 -4.89 10.73 -7.98
CA ARG A 46 -5.81 10.87 -9.13
C ARG A 46 -5.20 11.66 -10.28
N GLU A 47 -4.26 12.56 -10.00
CA GLU A 47 -3.49 13.26 -11.04
C GLU A 47 -2.62 12.34 -11.92
N PHE A 48 -2.32 11.12 -11.45
CA PHE A 48 -1.60 10.12 -12.25
C PHE A 48 -2.52 9.16 -13.00
N THR A 49 -3.84 9.23 -12.75
CA THR A 49 -4.84 8.54 -13.57
C THR A 49 -5.32 9.50 -14.66
N GLN A 50 -5.02 9.18 -15.90
CA GLN A 50 -5.37 9.96 -17.10
C GLN A 50 -6.83 9.77 -17.51
N THR A 51 -7.48 8.69 -17.06
CA THR A 51 -8.88 8.36 -17.39
C THR A 51 -9.65 7.93 -16.15
N ASP A 52 -10.97 8.09 -16.17
CA ASP A 52 -11.85 7.58 -15.10
C ASP A 52 -11.76 6.04 -14.99
N ASN A 53 -11.54 5.34 -16.11
CA ASN A 53 -11.32 3.89 -16.12
C ASN A 53 -10.10 3.48 -15.27
N GLU A 54 -8.99 4.22 -15.34
CA GLU A 54 -7.81 3.95 -14.52
C GLU A 54 -8.09 4.19 -13.03
N TRP A 55 -8.96 5.14 -12.70
CA TRP A 55 -9.39 5.38 -11.31
C TRP A 55 -10.31 4.27 -10.80
N GLU A 56 -11.23 3.79 -11.63
CA GLU A 56 -12.06 2.62 -11.34
C GLU A 56 -11.22 1.36 -11.14
N ASP A 57 -10.13 1.20 -11.90
CA ASP A 57 -9.19 0.10 -11.73
C ASP A 57 -8.50 0.14 -10.36
N VAL A 58 -8.15 1.32 -9.86
CA VAL A 58 -7.62 1.49 -8.49
C VAL A 58 -8.67 1.09 -7.45
N GLU A 59 -9.91 1.55 -7.59
CA GLU A 59 -11.00 1.17 -6.68
C GLU A 59 -11.26 -0.35 -6.71
N ARG A 60 -11.16 -0.97 -7.90
CA ARG A 60 -11.26 -2.43 -8.08
C ARG A 60 -10.10 -3.15 -7.41
N GLU A 61 -8.86 -2.67 -7.54
CA GLU A 61 -7.69 -3.25 -6.86
C GLU A 61 -7.90 -3.29 -5.33
N ILE A 62 -8.36 -2.18 -4.75
CA ILE A 62 -8.68 -2.12 -3.31
C ILE A 62 -9.82 -3.08 -2.95
N SER A 63 -10.85 -3.18 -3.80
CA SER A 63 -11.97 -4.11 -3.59
C SER A 63 -11.53 -5.57 -3.59
N ILE A 64 -10.67 -5.98 -4.53
CA ILE A 64 -10.10 -7.33 -4.60
C ILE A 64 -9.28 -7.61 -3.35
N MET A 65 -8.40 -6.67 -2.95
CA MET A 65 -7.53 -6.82 -1.79
C MET A 65 -8.31 -7.00 -0.47
N ARG A 66 -9.49 -6.40 -0.35
CA ARG A 66 -10.38 -6.59 0.82
C ARG A 66 -10.85 -8.04 0.98
N CYS A 67 -11.04 -8.74 -0.13
CA CYS A 67 -11.57 -10.11 -0.14
C CYS A 67 -10.49 -11.18 0.03
N ILE A 68 -9.22 -10.83 -0.17
CA ILE A 68 -8.12 -11.80 -0.12
C ILE A 68 -7.54 -11.89 1.30
N ARG A 69 -7.55 -13.10 1.85
CA ARG A 69 -6.87 -13.44 3.12
C ARG A 69 -6.02 -14.69 2.93
N HIS A 70 -4.75 -14.50 2.60
CA HIS A 70 -3.84 -15.62 2.37
C HIS A 70 -2.44 -15.33 2.91
N ARG A 71 -1.78 -16.35 3.46
CA ARG A 71 -0.46 -16.23 4.10
C ARG A 71 0.67 -15.72 3.20
N ASN A 72 0.53 -15.89 1.88
CA ASN A 72 1.53 -15.48 0.88
C ASN A 72 1.12 -14.24 0.07
N ILE A 73 -0.03 -13.63 0.39
CA ILE A 73 -0.49 -12.38 -0.22
C ILE A 73 -0.42 -11.28 0.84
N VAL A 74 -0.03 -10.08 0.44
CA VAL A 74 0.04 -8.95 1.37
C VAL A 74 -1.32 -8.73 2.03
N ALA A 75 -1.38 -8.71 3.36
CA ALA A 75 -2.64 -8.59 4.07
C ALA A 75 -3.17 -7.15 4.02
N TYR A 76 -4.37 -6.97 3.48
CA TYR A 76 -5.15 -5.73 3.57
C TYR A 76 -5.48 -5.42 5.02
N HIS A 77 -5.36 -4.15 5.42
CA HIS A 77 -5.78 -3.66 6.73
C HIS A 77 -7.01 -2.76 6.63
N GLU A 78 -6.90 -1.68 5.85
CA GLU A 78 -7.95 -0.68 5.67
C GLU A 78 -7.65 0.20 4.45
N ALA A 79 -8.54 1.12 4.09
CA ALA A 79 -8.33 2.07 3.02
C ALA A 79 -8.81 3.47 3.39
N VAL A 80 -8.11 4.48 2.88
CA VAL A 80 -8.40 5.90 3.08
C VAL A 80 -8.87 6.49 1.76
N LYS A 81 -9.89 7.34 1.81
CA LYS A 81 -10.34 8.11 0.65
C LYS A 81 -10.23 9.60 0.97
N MET A 82 -9.47 10.29 0.13
CA MET A 82 -9.29 11.74 0.13
C MET A 82 -9.77 12.29 -1.21
N ASN A 83 -9.89 13.61 -1.33
CA ASN A 83 -10.44 14.25 -2.54
C ASN A 83 -9.70 13.86 -3.83
N ASN A 84 -8.35 13.75 -3.78
CA ASN A 84 -7.52 13.45 -4.95
C ASN A 84 -6.64 12.21 -4.75
N GLN A 85 -6.94 11.38 -3.75
CA GLN A 85 -6.05 10.28 -3.36
C GLN A 85 -6.83 9.12 -2.75
N LEU A 86 -6.46 7.91 -3.14
CA LEU A 86 -6.83 6.67 -2.44
C LEU A 86 -5.58 6.09 -1.78
N ILE A 87 -5.70 5.66 -0.54
CA ILE A 87 -4.59 5.00 0.16
C ILE A 87 -5.03 3.62 0.60
N MET A 88 -4.31 2.60 0.16
CA MET A 88 -4.47 1.24 0.65
C MET A 88 -3.45 0.96 1.75
N ILE A 89 -3.94 0.68 2.96
CA ILE A 89 -3.10 0.32 4.12
C ILE A 89 -2.99 -1.19 4.19
N MET A 90 -1.75 -1.68 4.22
CA MET A 90 -1.42 -3.10 4.21
C MET A 90 -0.36 -3.42 5.26
N LYS A 91 -0.31 -4.69 5.69
CA LYS A 91 0.70 -5.14 6.67
C LYS A 91 2.11 -4.89 6.14
N TRP A 92 2.98 -4.38 7.02
CA TRP A 92 4.40 -4.19 6.71
C TRP A 92 5.16 -5.52 6.65
N TYR A 93 5.99 -5.70 5.62
CA TYR A 93 6.86 -6.85 5.43
C TYR A 93 8.28 -6.40 5.08
N ALA A 94 9.11 -6.18 6.10
CA ALA A 94 10.44 -5.58 5.97
C ALA A 94 11.33 -6.24 4.90
N LEU A 95 11.30 -7.57 4.79
CA LEU A 95 12.13 -8.32 3.85
C LEU A 95 11.66 -8.23 2.39
N SER A 96 10.38 -7.94 2.15
CA SER A 96 9.80 -7.89 0.81
C SER A 96 9.91 -6.50 0.17
N PHE A 97 9.92 -5.44 0.98
CA PHE A 97 10.06 -4.07 0.48
C PHE A 97 11.50 -3.73 0.06
N ASN A 98 12.51 -4.24 0.77
CA ASN A 98 13.91 -4.04 0.38
C ASN A 98 14.29 -4.81 -0.90
N ARG A 99 13.66 -5.95 -1.19
CA ARG A 99 14.03 -6.78 -2.35
C ARG A 99 13.62 -6.20 -3.71
N ARG A 100 12.59 -5.35 -3.78
CA ARG A 100 12.19 -4.71 -5.06
C ARG A 100 13.13 -3.58 -5.50
N ILE A 101 14.05 -3.12 -4.64
CA ILE A 101 15.13 -2.18 -4.99
C ILE A 101 16.36 -2.93 -5.57
N ASN A 102 16.47 -4.25 -5.36
CA ASN A 102 17.64 -5.06 -5.75
C ASN A 102 17.36 -6.10 -6.86
N TYR A 103 16.27 -6.00 -7.61
CA TYR A 103 16.01 -6.90 -8.75
C TYR A 103 16.92 -6.63 -9.98
N HIS A 104 18.12 -6.08 -9.77
CA HIS A 104 19.20 -5.94 -10.76
C HIS A 104 20.51 -6.61 -10.35
N SER A 105 20.58 -7.31 -9.21
CA SER A 105 21.74 -8.14 -8.86
C SER A 105 21.28 -9.51 -8.39
N GLY A 106 21.65 -10.52 -9.17
CA GLY A 106 21.19 -11.90 -9.05
C GLY A 106 21.77 -12.64 -7.85
N GLU A 107 21.13 -12.53 -6.69
CA GLU A 107 21.30 -13.49 -5.60
C GLU A 107 19.94 -13.97 -5.08
N GLU A 108 19.62 -15.22 -5.43
CA GLU A 108 18.46 -15.95 -4.92
C GLU A 108 18.65 -16.27 -3.43
N SER A 109 18.17 -15.39 -2.56
CA SER A 109 17.92 -15.75 -1.17
C SER A 109 16.53 -16.37 -1.04
N ALA A 110 16.45 -17.63 -0.59
CA ALA A 110 15.24 -18.45 -0.33
C ALA A 110 14.25 -17.85 0.70
N GLY A 111 13.77 -16.63 0.45
CA GLY A 111 12.74 -15.95 1.23
C GLY A 111 11.39 -16.16 0.59
N ARG A 112 10.35 -16.38 1.41
CA ARG A 112 8.96 -16.46 0.92
C ARG A 112 8.61 -15.19 0.13
N THR A 113 8.34 -15.35 -1.17
CA THR A 113 7.86 -14.26 -2.02
C THR A 113 6.47 -13.83 -1.56
N ILE A 114 6.36 -12.58 -1.11
CA ILE A 114 5.06 -11.97 -0.81
C ILE A 114 4.59 -11.28 -2.09
N ILE A 115 3.45 -11.73 -2.59
CA ILE A 115 2.86 -11.15 -3.79
C ILE A 115 2.22 -9.83 -3.41
N VAL A 116 2.72 -8.76 -4.03
CA VAL A 116 2.06 -7.45 -4.04
C VAL A 116 1.33 -7.38 -5.37
N ILE A 117 0.00 -7.40 -5.31
CA ILE A 117 -0.86 -7.23 -6.49
C ILE A 117 -0.59 -5.83 -7.04
N LYS A 118 -0.29 -5.77 -8.34
CA LYS A 118 0.03 -4.55 -9.08
C LYS A 118 -1.20 -4.10 -9.83
#